data_AF-A0A959Y3N7-F1
#
_entry.id   AF-A0A959Y3N7-F1
#
_cell.length_a   1.000
_cell.length_b   1.000
_cell.length_c   1.000
_cell.angle_alpha   90.00
_cell.angle_beta   90.00
_cell.angle_gamma   90.00
#
_symmetry.space_group_name_H-M   'P 1'
#
loop_
_entity.id
_entity.type
_entity.pdbx_description
1 polymer ?
#
loop_
_entity_poly.entity_id
_entity_poly.type
_entity_poly.pdbx_seq_one_letter_code
_entity_poly.pdbx_strand_id
1 'polypeptide(L)'
;GTAILCREEPVRVDLGIGQEEHDQEGRVITATFADHIVVNAYVPNSGQDLRRLDYRKQWDDALRAHLVQLASGDRPVLFCGDLNVAHREIDIARPKANYNKTAGYTQTEIDGLDALVEAGFVDTFRHLHPGEVKYSWWSFRAGARGKNIGWRIDYVLVSKGFEGKVKDAFILNEVMGSDHCPVGIMW
;
A
#
# COMPACT_ATOMS: atom_id res chain seq x y z
N GLY A 1 14.22 -2.59 -2.28
CA GLY A 1 14.82 -1.86 -1.15
C GLY A 1 13.86 -0.80 -0.68
N THR A 2 13.64 -0.73 0.63
CA THR A 2 12.75 0.22 1.32
C THR A 2 13.53 0.90 2.46
N ALA A 3 12.98 1.97 3.03
CA ALA A 3 13.57 2.67 4.17
C ALA A 3 12.48 3.25 5.08
N ILE A 4 12.80 3.43 6.37
CA ILE A 4 12.00 4.20 7.31
C ILE A 4 12.91 5.27 7.92
N LEU A 5 12.51 6.53 7.83
CA LEU A 5 13.14 7.64 8.53
C LEU A 5 12.19 8.10 9.63
N CYS A 6 12.69 8.13 10.87
CA CYS A 6 11.92 8.49 12.05
C CYS A 6 12.75 9.41 12.96
N ARG A 7 12.06 10.28 13.71
CA ARG A 7 12.70 11.15 14.71
C ARG A 7 12.94 10.42 16.02
N GLU A 8 12.00 9.57 16.39
CA GLU A 8 12.05 8.73 17.59
C GLU A 8 12.71 7.40 17.26
N GLU A 9 13.50 6.86 18.17
CA GLU A 9 14.15 5.58 17.99
C GLU A 9 13.13 4.44 18.22
N PRO A 10 12.95 3.50 17.28
CA PRO A 10 12.09 2.35 17.48
C PRO A 10 12.68 1.40 18.52
N VAL A 11 11.81 0.76 19.30
CA VAL A 11 12.17 -0.29 20.27
C VAL A 11 12.73 -1.53 19.56
N ARG A 12 12.22 -1.81 18.36
CA ARG A 12 12.66 -2.95 17.54
C ARG A 12 12.49 -2.62 16.07
N VAL A 13 13.44 -3.08 15.26
CA VAL A 13 13.38 -3.04 13.79
C VAL A 13 13.55 -4.45 13.25
N ASP A 14 12.62 -4.87 12.41
CA ASP A 14 12.67 -6.15 11.69
C ASP A 14 12.73 -5.88 10.17
N LEU A 15 13.63 -6.59 9.50
CA LEU A 15 13.79 -6.53 8.05
C LEU A 15 13.19 -7.80 7.45
N GLY A 16 12.17 -7.63 6.60
CA GLY A 16 11.41 -8.75 6.04
C GLY A 16 10.23 -9.20 6.90
N ILE A 17 9.65 -10.33 6.53
CA ILE A 17 8.48 -10.96 7.16
C ILE A 17 8.78 -12.37 7.70
N GLY A 18 10.06 -12.78 7.72
CA GLY A 18 10.49 -14.06 8.24
C GLY A 18 10.29 -15.22 7.27
N GLN A 19 10.22 -14.94 5.96
CA GLN A 19 10.08 -15.92 4.88
C GLN A 19 11.17 -15.68 3.84
N GLU A 20 12.11 -16.61 3.73
CA GLU A 20 13.33 -16.45 2.94
C GLU A 20 13.03 -16.12 1.48
N GLU A 21 11.99 -16.71 0.90
CA GLU A 21 11.51 -16.48 -0.47
C GLU A 21 10.98 -15.06 -0.75
N HIS A 22 10.65 -14.32 0.31
CA HIS A 22 10.11 -12.96 0.23
C HIS A 22 11.12 -11.90 0.69
N ASP A 23 12.07 -12.29 1.55
CA ASP A 23 12.97 -11.36 2.22
C ASP A 23 14.22 -11.00 1.40
N GLN A 24 14.48 -11.69 0.28
CA GLN A 24 15.63 -11.41 -0.60
C GLN A 24 15.56 -10.06 -1.34
N GLU A 25 14.38 -9.43 -1.44
CA GLU A 25 14.20 -8.21 -2.25
C GLU A 25 14.17 -6.90 -1.41
N GLY A 26 14.30 -7.01 -0.07
CA GLY A 26 14.31 -5.86 0.85
C GLY A 26 13.03 -5.02 0.76
N ARG A 27 11.88 -5.71 0.76
CA ARG A 27 10.56 -5.11 0.46
C ARG A 27 9.77 -4.70 1.69
N VAL A 28 10.10 -5.19 2.88
CA VAL A 28 9.34 -4.89 4.10
C VAL A 28 10.28 -4.47 5.22
N ILE A 29 9.91 -3.42 5.94
CA ILE A 29 10.53 -3.02 7.20
C ILE A 29 9.42 -2.84 8.23
N THR A 30 9.57 -3.45 9.40
CA THR A 30 8.69 -3.23 10.55
C THR A 30 9.47 -2.47 11.62
N ALA A 31 8.99 -1.30 12.00
CA ALA A 31 9.50 -0.50 13.11
C ALA A 31 8.47 -0.51 14.25
N THR A 32 8.83 -1.08 15.39
CA THR A 32 7.98 -1.16 16.58
C THR A 32 8.35 -0.04 17.54
N PHE A 33 7.38 0.82 17.85
CA PHE A 33 7.50 1.89 18.85
C PHE A 33 6.79 1.48 20.15
N ALA A 34 6.89 2.32 21.18
CA ALA A 34 6.29 2.04 22.49
C ALA A 34 4.76 1.87 22.41
N ASP A 35 4.09 2.71 21.61
CA ASP A 35 2.64 2.84 21.55
C ASP A 35 2.03 2.48 20.19
N HIS A 36 2.84 2.24 19.15
CA HIS A 36 2.38 1.87 17.81
C HIS A 36 3.42 1.04 17.04
N ILE A 37 3.00 0.46 15.92
CA ILE A 37 3.87 -0.28 14.99
C ILE A 37 3.72 0.37 13.60
N VAL A 38 4.84 0.62 12.92
CA VAL A 38 4.87 1.07 11.52
C VAL A 38 5.44 -0.04 10.66
N VAL A 39 4.71 -0.43 9.62
CA VAL A 39 5.16 -1.35 8.58
C VAL A 39 5.25 -0.58 7.28
N ASN A 40 6.42 -0.54 6.66
CA ASN A 40 6.61 -0.05 5.29
C ASN A 40 6.77 -1.24 4.34
N ALA A 41 5.98 -1.31 3.27
CA ALA A 41 6.19 -2.31 2.22
C ALA A 41 6.26 -1.72 0.80
N TYR A 42 7.08 -2.35 -0.03
CA TYR A 42 7.04 -2.20 -1.48
C TYR A 42 6.60 -3.53 -2.10
N VAL A 43 5.32 -3.65 -2.38
CA VAL A 43 4.69 -4.88 -2.89
C VAL A 43 5.19 -5.16 -4.31
N PRO A 44 5.52 -6.42 -4.67
CA PRO A 44 5.95 -6.75 -6.02
C PRO A 44 4.93 -6.36 -7.09
N ASN A 45 5.38 -5.66 -8.13
CA ASN A 45 4.61 -5.49 -9.35
C ASN A 45 4.48 -6.84 -10.08
N SER A 46 3.29 -7.15 -10.60
CA SER A 46 3.02 -8.39 -11.35
C SER A 46 3.76 -8.49 -12.69
N GLY A 47 4.38 -7.39 -13.13
CA GLY A 47 5.24 -7.32 -14.30
C GLY A 47 4.47 -7.23 -15.62
N GLN A 48 5.22 -7.05 -16.71
CA GLN A 48 4.68 -7.17 -18.06
C GLN A 48 4.11 -8.57 -18.28
N ASP A 49 3.02 -8.63 -19.04
CA ASP A 49 2.27 -9.86 -19.34
C ASP A 49 1.86 -10.66 -18.09
N LEU A 50 1.76 -10.00 -16.93
CA LEU A 50 1.37 -10.59 -15.64
C LEU A 50 2.27 -11.75 -15.19
N ARG A 51 3.52 -11.79 -15.65
CA ARG A 51 4.46 -12.90 -15.43
C ARG A 51 4.75 -13.24 -13.97
N ARG A 52 4.51 -12.31 -13.03
CA ARG A 52 4.70 -12.51 -11.59
C ARG A 52 3.38 -12.62 -10.82
N LEU A 53 2.23 -12.68 -11.49
CA LEU A 53 0.92 -12.63 -10.80
C LEU A 53 0.73 -13.78 -9.80
N ASP A 54 1.19 -14.99 -10.13
CA ASP A 54 1.13 -16.14 -9.21
C ASP A 54 2.01 -15.94 -7.96
N TYR A 55 3.20 -15.36 -8.13
CA TYR A 55 4.07 -14.98 -7.02
C TYR A 55 3.44 -13.84 -6.20
N ARG A 56 2.84 -12.86 -6.87
CA ARG A 56 2.15 -11.73 -6.23
C ARG A 56 1.06 -12.23 -5.28
N LYS A 57 0.26 -13.21 -5.69
CA LYS A 57 -0.77 -13.82 -4.83
C LYS A 57 -0.18 -14.42 -3.55
N GLN A 58 0.88 -15.22 -3.67
CA GLN A 58 1.55 -15.83 -2.51
C GLN A 58 2.14 -14.77 -1.58
N TRP A 59 2.73 -13.73 -2.18
CA TRP A 59 3.30 -12.61 -1.44
C TRP A 59 2.24 -11.81 -0.67
N ASP A 60 1.08 -11.54 -1.28
CA ASP A 60 -0.04 -10.85 -0.62
C ASP A 60 -0.59 -11.69 0.56
N ASP A 61 -0.69 -13.00 0.40
CA ASP A 61 -1.10 -13.92 1.48
C ASP A 61 -0.11 -13.89 2.66
N ALA A 62 1.21 -13.93 2.37
CA ALA A 62 2.26 -13.89 3.38
C ALA A 62 2.32 -12.54 4.11
N LEU A 63 2.23 -11.43 3.37
CA LEU A 63 2.19 -10.08 3.96
C LEU A 63 0.95 -9.93 4.85
N ARG A 64 -0.22 -10.37 4.40
CA ARG A 64 -1.46 -10.31 5.20
C ARG A 64 -1.31 -11.08 6.51
N ALA A 65 -0.75 -12.30 6.46
CA ALA A 65 -0.52 -13.11 7.66
C ALA A 65 0.40 -12.39 8.67
N HIS A 66 1.51 -11.79 8.18
CA HIS A 66 2.43 -11.00 8.99
C HIS A 66 1.73 -9.79 9.64
N LEU A 67 0.97 -9.02 8.85
CA LEU A 67 0.24 -7.85 9.32
C LEU A 67 -0.82 -8.21 10.38
N VAL A 68 -1.57 -9.30 10.17
CA VAL A 68 -2.56 -9.80 11.14
C VAL A 68 -1.89 -10.26 12.43
N GLN A 69 -0.74 -10.93 12.34
CA GLN A 69 0.03 -11.32 13.52
C GLN A 69 0.45 -10.09 14.34
N LEU A 70 0.97 -9.04 13.69
CA LEU A 70 1.32 -7.79 14.37
C LEU A 70 0.09 -7.12 15.01
N ALA A 71 -1.04 -7.12 14.31
CA ALA A 71 -2.29 -6.52 14.76
C ALA A 71 -3.01 -7.33 15.86
N SER A 72 -2.51 -8.51 16.24
CA SER A 72 -3.07 -9.32 17.34
C SER A 72 -2.76 -8.76 18.74
N GLY A 73 -1.81 -7.82 18.83
CA GLY A 73 -1.51 -7.09 20.07
C GLY A 73 -2.36 -5.83 20.27
N ASP A 74 -2.13 -5.13 21.37
CA ASP A 74 -2.91 -3.92 21.73
C ASP A 74 -2.45 -2.63 21.03
N ARG A 75 -1.39 -2.70 20.22
CA ARG A 75 -0.82 -1.53 19.54
C ARG A 75 -1.46 -1.35 18.16
N PRO A 76 -1.80 -0.11 17.75
CA PRO A 76 -2.15 0.20 16.38
C PRO A 76 -1.02 -0.20 15.43
N VAL A 77 -1.39 -0.82 14.31
CA VAL A 77 -0.49 -1.11 13.19
C VAL A 77 -0.79 -0.12 12.07
N LEU A 78 0.19 0.72 11.75
CA LEU A 78 0.22 1.64 10.63
C LEU A 78 0.97 0.96 9.49
N PHE A 79 0.26 0.53 8.46
CA PHE A 79 0.86 -0.09 7.29
C PHE A 79 0.87 0.89 6.12
N CYS A 80 2.03 1.27 5.62
CA CYS A 80 2.17 2.16 4.48
C CYS A 80 3.04 1.56 3.37
N GLY A 81 2.85 2.02 2.14
CA GLY A 81 3.65 1.54 1.04
C GLY A 81 3.04 1.71 -0.35
N ASP A 82 3.82 1.31 -1.36
CA ASP A 82 3.33 1.05 -2.72
C ASP A 82 2.83 -0.40 -2.77
N LEU A 83 1.52 -0.56 -2.90
CA LEU A 83 0.85 -1.85 -2.96
C LEU A 83 0.71 -2.38 -4.39
N ASN A 84 1.14 -1.63 -5.40
CA ASN A 84 1.04 -2.00 -6.81
C ASN A 84 -0.36 -2.55 -7.15
N VAL A 85 -1.42 -1.90 -6.65
CA VAL A 85 -2.82 -2.25 -6.94
C VAL A 85 -3.72 -1.03 -6.75
N ALA A 86 -4.59 -0.76 -7.72
CA ALA A 86 -5.73 0.14 -7.55
C ALA A 86 -6.93 -0.67 -7.04
N HIS A 87 -7.46 -0.34 -5.87
CA HIS A 87 -8.44 -1.18 -5.17
C HIS A 87 -9.81 -1.22 -5.86
N ARG A 88 -10.30 -0.05 -6.28
CA ARG A 88 -11.66 0.12 -6.84
C ARG A 88 -11.60 0.90 -8.15
N GLU A 89 -12.69 0.89 -8.94
CA GLU A 89 -12.76 1.63 -10.21
C GLU A 89 -12.44 3.13 -10.05
N ILE A 90 -12.80 3.73 -8.91
CA ILE A 90 -12.50 5.14 -8.58
C ILE A 90 -11.00 5.41 -8.41
N ASP A 91 -10.20 4.37 -8.14
CA ASP A 91 -8.76 4.45 -7.89
C ASP A 91 -7.92 4.43 -9.18
N ILE A 92 -8.54 4.41 -10.36
CA ILE A 92 -7.85 4.36 -11.64
C ILE A 92 -8.60 5.16 -12.71
N ALA A 93 -7.88 5.92 -13.54
CA ALA A 93 -8.52 6.77 -14.56
C ALA A 93 -9.17 6.00 -15.73
N ARG A 94 -8.79 4.74 -15.96
CA ARG A 94 -9.24 3.93 -17.11
C ARG A 94 -9.53 2.47 -16.71
N PRO A 95 -10.46 2.18 -15.79
CA PRO A 95 -10.66 0.85 -15.21
C PRO A 95 -10.95 -0.22 -16.27
N LYS A 96 -11.92 0.03 -17.16
CA LYS A 96 -12.35 -0.91 -18.21
C LYS A 96 -11.23 -1.33 -19.18
N ALA A 97 -10.28 -0.43 -19.44
CA ALA A 97 -9.17 -0.70 -20.36
C ALA A 97 -8.06 -1.53 -19.71
N ASN A 98 -7.96 -1.52 -18.38
CA ASN A 98 -6.86 -2.10 -17.61
C ASN A 98 -7.26 -3.38 -16.86
N TYR A 99 -8.56 -3.56 -16.56
CA TYR A 99 -9.05 -4.69 -15.77
C TYR A 99 -8.64 -6.04 -16.38
N ASN A 100 -7.91 -6.84 -15.60
CA ASN A 100 -7.34 -8.14 -16.00
C ASN A 100 -6.42 -8.11 -17.24
N LYS A 101 -5.87 -6.93 -17.58
CA LYS A 101 -4.99 -6.75 -18.75
C LYS A 101 -3.63 -6.18 -18.40
N THR A 102 -3.52 -5.53 -17.25
CA THR A 102 -2.30 -4.82 -16.83
C THR A 102 -2.07 -5.04 -15.34
N ALA A 103 -0.80 -5.17 -14.95
CA ALA A 103 -0.39 -5.23 -13.55
C ALA A 103 -0.90 -3.99 -12.79
N GLY A 104 -1.35 -4.21 -11.56
CA GLY A 104 -1.95 -3.21 -10.69
C GLY A 104 -3.47 -3.07 -10.80
N TYR A 105 -4.12 -3.79 -11.72
CA TYR A 105 -5.59 -3.79 -11.83
C TYR A 105 -6.11 -5.11 -12.39
N THR A 106 -5.70 -6.21 -11.76
CA THR A 106 -6.26 -7.54 -11.98
C THR A 106 -7.16 -7.94 -10.80
N GLN A 107 -8.09 -8.86 -11.03
CA GLN A 107 -8.95 -9.39 -9.97
C GLN A 107 -8.10 -10.02 -8.84
N THR A 108 -7.02 -10.73 -9.18
CA THR A 108 -6.12 -11.34 -8.18
C THR A 108 -5.45 -10.30 -7.27
N GLU A 109 -5.03 -9.16 -7.81
CA GLU A 109 -4.44 -8.08 -7.00
C GLU A 109 -5.51 -7.38 -6.17
N ILE A 110 -6.71 -7.16 -6.73
CA ILE A 110 -7.86 -6.59 -6.01
C ILE A 110 -8.27 -7.51 -4.84
N ASP A 111 -8.35 -8.82 -5.08
CA ASP A 111 -8.65 -9.84 -4.07
C ASP A 111 -7.63 -9.83 -2.93
N GLY A 112 -6.35 -9.60 -3.24
CA GLY A 112 -5.29 -9.47 -2.24
C GLY A 112 -5.53 -8.31 -1.27
N LEU A 113 -5.89 -7.14 -1.80
CA LEU A 113 -6.21 -5.96 -0.97
C LEU A 113 -7.57 -6.10 -0.27
N ASP A 114 -8.57 -6.71 -0.92
CA ASP A 114 -9.85 -7.05 -0.29
C ASP A 114 -9.64 -7.96 0.93
N ALA A 115 -8.86 -9.02 0.79
CA ALA A 115 -8.55 -9.93 1.89
C ALA A 115 -7.82 -9.23 3.04
N LEU A 116 -6.97 -8.23 2.76
CA LEU A 116 -6.31 -7.43 3.79
C LEU A 116 -7.31 -6.53 4.54
N VAL A 117 -8.22 -5.88 3.82
CA VAL A 117 -9.27 -5.05 4.42
C VAL A 117 -10.23 -5.90 5.27
N GLU A 118 -10.65 -7.05 4.75
CA GLU A 118 -11.49 -8.03 5.46
C GLU A 118 -10.79 -8.57 6.72
N ALA A 119 -9.46 -8.72 6.68
CA ALA A 119 -8.65 -9.11 7.82
C ALA A 119 -8.49 -8.02 8.90
N GLY A 120 -9.16 -6.86 8.75
CA GLY A 120 -9.21 -5.83 9.77
C GLY A 120 -8.23 -4.69 9.56
N PHE A 121 -7.91 -4.34 8.31
CA PHE A 121 -7.22 -3.10 7.97
C PHE A 121 -8.17 -2.10 7.30
N VAL A 122 -7.99 -0.82 7.59
CA VAL A 122 -8.83 0.27 7.10
C VAL A 122 -8.00 1.19 6.20
N ASP A 123 -8.43 1.39 4.95
CA ASP A 123 -7.86 2.37 4.03
C ASP A 123 -8.20 3.78 4.53
N THR A 124 -7.19 4.46 5.09
CA THR A 124 -7.37 5.76 5.74
C THR A 124 -7.85 6.84 4.78
N PHE A 125 -7.37 6.82 3.52
CA PHE A 125 -7.80 7.78 2.52
C PHE A 125 -9.26 7.57 2.15
N ARG A 126 -9.69 6.31 1.94
CA ARG A 126 -11.09 6.02 1.62
C ARG A 126 -12.03 6.17 2.81
N HIS A 127 -11.53 6.00 4.03
CA HIS A 127 -12.29 6.27 5.25
C HIS A 127 -12.70 7.75 5.36
N LEU A 128 -11.77 8.67 5.09
CA LEU A 128 -12.00 10.11 5.20
C LEU A 128 -12.53 10.74 3.89
N HIS A 129 -12.18 10.18 2.74
CA HIS A 129 -12.48 10.70 1.39
C HIS A 129 -13.12 9.63 0.49
N PRO A 130 -14.32 9.10 0.83
CA PRO A 130 -14.90 7.94 0.14
C PRO A 130 -15.21 8.19 -1.35
N GLY A 131 -15.53 9.44 -1.72
CA GLY A 131 -15.89 9.82 -3.10
C GLY A 131 -14.81 10.60 -3.85
N GLU A 132 -13.65 10.85 -3.25
CA GLU A 132 -12.62 11.70 -3.87
C GLU A 132 -11.81 10.92 -4.92
N VAL A 133 -11.80 11.42 -6.15
CA VAL A 133 -10.94 10.88 -7.21
C VAL A 133 -9.56 11.48 -7.07
N LYS A 134 -8.60 10.68 -6.61
CA LYS A 134 -7.22 11.10 -6.41
C LYS A 134 -6.28 9.93 -6.60
N TYR A 135 -5.14 10.19 -7.23
CA TYR A 135 -4.18 9.18 -7.66
C TYR A 135 -2.82 9.46 -7.05
N SER A 136 -1.99 8.44 -6.94
CA SER A 136 -0.63 8.52 -6.39
C SER A 136 0.44 8.15 -7.42
N TRP A 137 0.09 7.59 -8.57
CA TRP A 137 1.00 7.18 -9.64
C TRP A 137 0.51 7.57 -11.03
N TRP A 138 1.43 7.94 -11.93
CA TRP A 138 1.17 8.18 -13.35
C TRP A 138 2.34 7.71 -14.22
N SER A 139 2.01 7.07 -15.35
CA SER A 139 3.01 6.72 -16.35
C SER A 139 3.76 7.96 -16.87
N PHE A 140 5.08 7.85 -17.02
CA PHE A 140 5.88 8.86 -17.74
C PHE A 140 5.49 9.02 -19.21
N ARG A 141 4.75 8.05 -19.78
CA ARG A 141 4.35 8.06 -21.19
C ARG A 141 3.21 9.05 -21.44
N ALA A 142 3.22 9.66 -22.62
CA ALA A 142 2.12 10.48 -23.15
C ALA A 142 1.63 11.63 -22.24
N GLY A 143 2.46 12.08 -21.30
CA GLY A 143 2.14 13.14 -20.36
C GLY A 143 0.98 12.77 -19.42
N ALA A 144 0.90 11.51 -18.97
CA ALA A 144 -0.22 11.00 -18.19
C ALA A 144 -0.51 11.84 -16.93
N ARG A 145 0.54 12.29 -16.22
CA ARG A 145 0.40 13.14 -15.02
C ARG A 145 -0.29 14.46 -15.31
N GLY A 146 0.12 15.17 -16.37
CA GLY A 146 -0.53 16.42 -16.78
C GLY A 146 -1.97 16.27 -17.26
N LYS A 147 -2.36 15.06 -17.69
CA LYS A 147 -3.74 14.72 -18.10
C LYS A 147 -4.54 14.04 -16.99
N ASN A 148 -3.96 13.91 -15.79
CA ASN A 148 -4.48 13.14 -14.66
C ASN A 148 -4.94 11.71 -15.02
N ILE A 149 -4.20 11.02 -15.89
CA ILE A 149 -4.43 9.60 -16.21
C ILE A 149 -3.62 8.77 -15.21
N GLY A 150 -4.11 8.69 -13.97
CA GLY A 150 -3.39 8.12 -12.83
C GLY A 150 -4.08 6.93 -12.19
N TRP A 151 -3.36 6.35 -11.22
CA TRP A 151 -3.75 5.21 -10.40
C TRP A 151 -3.42 5.54 -8.94
N ARG A 152 -4.26 5.13 -8.00
CA ARG A 152 -3.95 5.17 -6.56
C ARG A 152 -3.45 3.80 -6.16
N ILE A 153 -2.12 3.68 -6.02
CA ILE A 153 -1.45 2.42 -5.67
C ILE A 153 -0.61 2.53 -4.40
N ASP A 154 -0.51 3.73 -3.83
CA ASP A 154 0.19 4.01 -2.58
C ASP A 154 -0.85 4.22 -1.47
N TYR A 155 -0.66 3.56 -0.33
CA TYR A 155 -1.64 3.50 0.74
C TYR A 155 -1.03 3.79 2.11
N VAL A 156 -1.86 4.29 3.01
CA VAL A 156 -1.69 4.16 4.45
C VAL A 156 -2.94 3.46 4.99
N LEU A 157 -2.74 2.27 5.54
CA LEU A 157 -3.73 1.42 6.15
C LEU A 157 -3.52 1.40 7.66
N VAL A 158 -4.60 1.36 8.44
CA VAL A 158 -4.53 1.24 9.90
C VAL A 158 -5.27 -0.01 10.36
N SER A 159 -4.77 -0.71 11.38
CA SER A 159 -5.53 -1.77 12.02
C SER A 159 -6.86 -1.24 12.58
N LYS A 160 -7.91 -2.04 12.41
CA LYS A 160 -9.30 -1.70 12.78
C LYS A 160 -9.42 -1.41 14.28
N GLY A 161 -10.25 -0.43 14.61
CA GLY A 161 -10.43 0.10 15.97
C GLY A 161 -9.57 1.34 16.25
N PHE A 162 -8.63 1.67 15.37
CA PHE A 162 -7.76 2.84 15.49
C PHE A 162 -7.97 3.89 14.41
N GLU A 163 -8.90 3.68 13.47
CA GLU A 163 -9.23 4.64 12.41
C GLU A 163 -9.68 6.00 12.96
N GLY A 164 -10.33 6.02 14.13
CA GLY A 164 -10.73 7.26 14.81
C GLY A 164 -9.57 8.11 15.34
N LYS A 165 -8.33 7.59 15.34
CA LYS A 165 -7.12 8.38 15.61
C LYS A 165 -6.62 9.15 14.38
N VAL A 166 -7.02 8.74 13.18
CA VAL A 166 -6.58 9.39 11.94
C VAL A 166 -7.33 10.72 11.76
N LYS A 167 -6.61 11.83 11.93
CA LYS A 167 -7.15 13.19 11.82
C LYS A 167 -7.28 13.67 10.37
N ASP A 168 -6.40 13.18 9.51
CA ASP A 168 -6.37 13.53 8.08
C ASP A 168 -5.67 12.44 7.27
N ALA A 169 -5.99 12.32 5.98
CA ALA A 169 -5.34 11.43 5.03
C ALA A 169 -5.22 12.12 3.66
N PHE A 170 -4.00 12.24 3.14
CA PHE A 170 -3.72 13.11 2.00
C PHE A 170 -2.82 12.45 0.96
N ILE A 171 -2.88 13.00 -0.26
CA ILE A 171 -2.07 12.64 -1.42
C ILE A 171 -1.55 13.94 -2.04
N LEU A 172 -0.23 14.06 -2.21
CA LEU A 172 0.46 15.31 -2.57
C LEU A 172 0.81 15.34 -4.06
N ASN A 173 -0.22 15.45 -4.92
CA ASN A 173 -0.09 15.40 -6.39
C ASN A 173 0.90 16.43 -6.98
N GLU A 174 1.14 17.53 -6.28
CA GLU A 174 2.06 18.60 -6.64
C GLU A 174 3.53 18.25 -6.42
N VAL A 175 3.84 17.25 -5.59
CA VAL A 175 5.21 16.85 -5.31
C VAL A 175 5.75 15.97 -6.44
N MET A 176 6.73 16.50 -7.17
CA MET A 176 7.34 15.87 -8.34
C MET A 176 8.63 15.10 -7.97
N GLY A 177 9.18 14.35 -8.91
CA GLY A 177 10.48 13.66 -8.78
C GLY A 177 10.41 12.16 -9.01
N SER A 178 9.21 11.60 -8.96
CA SER A 178 8.91 10.19 -9.24
C SER A 178 7.68 10.09 -10.16
N ASP A 179 7.44 8.91 -10.74
CA ASP A 179 6.13 8.53 -11.30
C ASP A 179 5.06 8.45 -10.22
N HIS A 180 5.47 8.29 -8.95
CA HIS A 180 4.62 8.43 -7.78
C HIS A 180 4.59 9.86 -7.22
N CYS A 181 3.65 10.12 -6.31
CA CYS A 181 3.68 11.24 -5.37
C CYS A 181 3.45 10.74 -3.93
N PRO A 182 3.90 11.48 -2.90
CA PRO A 182 3.72 11.08 -1.51
C PRO A 182 2.25 10.94 -1.10
N VAL A 183 1.99 9.96 -0.24
CA VAL A 183 0.75 9.78 0.50
C VAL A 183 1.06 9.79 1.99
N GLY A 184 0.10 10.19 2.82
CA GLY A 184 0.33 10.28 4.25
C GLY A 184 -0.94 10.48 5.06
N ILE A 185 -0.77 10.45 6.37
CA ILE A 185 -1.84 10.73 7.33
C ILE A 185 -1.36 11.72 8.38
N MET A 186 -2.31 12.35 9.05
CA MET A 186 -2.11 12.99 10.35
C MET A 186 -2.69 12.08 11.43
N TRP A 187 -1.83 11.63 12.35
CA TRP A 187 -2.20 10.82 13.52
C TRP A 187 -2.55 11.72 14.71
#